data_AF-A0A942FFM3-F1
#
_entry.id   AF-A0A942FFM3-F1
#
_cell.length_a   1.000
_cell.length_b   1.000
_cell.length_c   1.000
_cell.angle_alpha   90.00
_cell.angle_beta   90.00
_cell.angle_gamma   90.00
#
_symmetry.space_group_name_H-M   'P 1'
#
loop_
_entity.id
_entity.type
_entity.pdbx_description
1 polymer ?
#
loop_
_entity_poly.entity_id
_entity_poly.type
_entity_poly.pdbx_seq_one_letter_code
_entity_poly.pdbx_strand_id
1 'polypeptide(L)' 'MDVKLILPHQIEPGIKKYGGIQVYEYENLMKLANKASQVYRFIDDRLLVVNKQTGYGFLYKDEDTFLNLIVLD' A
#
# COMPACT_ATOMS: atom_id res chain seq x y z
N MET A 1 9.51 -1.51 12.82
CA MET A 1 8.38 -1.49 11.87
C MET A 1 8.83 -2.19 10.61
N ASP A 2 8.20 -3.32 10.25
CA ASP A 2 8.57 -4.07 9.05
C ASP A 2 7.76 -3.56 7.85
N VAL A 3 8.36 -2.67 7.08
CA VAL A 3 7.86 -2.21 5.78
C VAL A 3 8.84 -2.72 4.71
N LYS A 4 8.31 -3.37 3.67
CA LYS A 4 9.14 -3.91 2.58
C LYS A 4 8.92 -3.12 1.30
N LEU A 5 10.01 -2.66 0.68
CA LEU A 5 9.97 -2.06 -0.66
C LEU A 5 9.70 -3.14 -1.72
N ILE A 6 8.77 -2.85 -2.63
CA ILE A 6 8.36 -3.70 -3.75
C ILE A 6 8.66 -2.93 -5.05
N LEU A 7 9.38 -3.58 -5.95
CA LEU A 7 9.74 -2.98 -7.23
C LEU A 7 8.55 -2.97 -8.21
N PRO A 8 8.48 -2.02 -9.15
CA PRO A 8 7.33 -1.89 -10.06
C PRO A 8 6.95 -3.19 -10.79
N HIS A 9 7.94 -3.94 -11.28
CA HIS A 9 7.74 -5.20 -12.00
C HIS A 9 7.21 -6.35 -11.13
N GLN A 10 7.21 -6.19 -9.80
CA GLN A 10 6.71 -7.18 -8.84
C GLN A 10 5.28 -6.90 -8.38
N ILE A 11 4.76 -5.69 -8.63
CA ILE A 11 3.46 -5.23 -8.09
C ILE A 11 2.31 -5.99 -8.72
N GLU A 12 2.14 -5.89 -10.03
CA GLU A 12 1.00 -6.48 -10.74
C GLU A 12 0.98 -8.03 -10.62
N PRO A 13 2.13 -8.74 -10.75
CA PRO A 13 2.20 -10.16 -10.46
C PRO A 13 1.89 -10.49 -8.99
N GLY A 14 2.35 -9.66 -8.04
CA GLY A 14 2.08 -9.83 -6.62
C GLY A 14 0.59 -9.68 -6.30
N ILE A 15 -0.06 -8.66 -6.85
CA ILE A 15 -1.50 -8.41 -6.69
C ILE A 15 -2.30 -9.62 -7.16
N LYS A 16 -1.99 -10.15 -8.34
CA LYS A 16 -2.67 -11.34 -8.88
C LYS A 16 -2.41 -12.59 -8.03
N LYS A 17 -1.16 -12.82 -7.63
CA LYS A 17 -0.78 -14.01 -6.86
C LYS A 17 -1.42 -14.07 -5.47
N TYR A 18 -1.54 -12.92 -4.79
CA TYR A 18 -2.02 -12.85 -3.41
C TYR A 18 -3.45 -12.28 -3.28
N GLY A 19 -4.16 -12.09 -4.41
CA GLY A 19 -5.56 -11.65 -4.42
C GLY A 19 -5.77 -10.24 -3.88
N GLY A 20 -4.92 -9.28 -4.27
CA GLY A 20 -5.01 -7.91 -3.79
C GLY A 20 -6.27 -7.19 -4.28
N ILE A 21 -7.05 -6.67 -3.33
CA ILE A 21 -8.26 -5.88 -3.60
C ILE A 21 -7.93 -4.41 -3.36
N GLN A 22 -8.26 -3.55 -4.32
CA GLN A 22 -8.02 -2.11 -4.18
C GLN A 22 -8.94 -1.50 -3.11
N VAL A 23 -8.37 -0.68 -2.21
CA VAL A 23 -9.07 -0.06 -1.08
C VAL A 23 -9.09 1.45 -1.24
N TYR A 24 -10.19 1.97 -1.78
CA TYR A 24 -10.34 3.40 -2.10
C TYR A 24 -10.38 4.30 -0.86
N GLU A 25 -10.83 3.80 0.29
CA GLU A 25 -10.85 4.55 1.55
C GLU A 25 -9.44 5.02 1.94
N TYR A 26 -8.47 4.10 1.92
CA TYR A 26 -7.09 4.41 2.23
C TYR A 26 -6.41 5.27 1.16
N GLU A 27 -6.83 5.14 -0.11
CA GLU A 27 -6.37 6.08 -1.14
C GLU A 27 -6.82 7.52 -0.84
N ASN A 28 -8.03 7.70 -0.31
CA ASN A 28 -8.51 9.03 0.07
C ASN A 28 -7.77 9.57 1.29
N LEU A 29 -7.46 8.73 2.30
CA LEU A 29 -6.59 9.13 3.42
C LEU A 29 -5.21 9.56 2.92
N MET A 30 -4.61 8.79 2.01
CA MET A 30 -3.30 9.13 1.43
C MET A 30 -3.35 10.44 0.62
N LYS A 31 -4.45 10.71 -0.09
CA LYS A 31 -4.64 12.00 -0.77
C LYS A 31 -4.72 13.17 0.21
N LEU A 32 -5.36 13.00 1.38
CA LEU A 32 -5.39 14.04 2.42
C LEU A 32 -3.98 14.33 2.94
N ALA A 33 -3.13 13.31 3.04
CA ALA A 33 -1.69 13.45 3.33
C ALA A 33 -0.84 13.90 2.11
N ASN A 34 -1.48 14.36 1.03
CA ASN A 34 -0.84 14.79 -0.22
C ASN A 34 0.05 13.72 -0.90
N LYS A 35 -0.21 12.43 -0.63
CA LYS A 35 0.51 11.28 -1.18
C LYS A 35 -0.34 10.58 -2.25
N ALA A 36 -0.05 10.82 -3.53
CA ALA A 36 -0.75 10.17 -4.64
C ALA A 36 -0.43 8.66 -4.70
N SER A 37 -1.30 7.84 -4.13
CA SER A 37 -1.08 6.39 -4.00
C SER A 37 -2.28 5.54 -4.45
N GLN A 38 -2.03 4.29 -4.84
CA GLN A 38 -3.03 3.22 -4.88
C GLN A 38 -2.80 2.31 -3.68
N VAL A 39 -3.87 1.79 -3.09
CA VAL A 39 -3.76 0.91 -1.93
C VAL A 39 -4.49 -0.39 -2.21
N TYR A 40 -3.83 -1.51 -1.94
CA TYR A 40 -4.39 -2.85 -2.09
C TYR A 40 -4.29 -3.61 -0.77
N ARG A 41 -5.38 -4.28 -0.35
CA ARG A 41 -5.40 -5.20 0.79
C ARG A 41 -5.37 -6.63 0.30
N PHE A 42 -4.50 -7.45 0.89
CA PHE A 42 -4.41 -8.88 0.62
C PHE A 42 -5.27 -9.69 1.60
N ILE A 43 -5.49 -10.96 1.27
CA ILE A 43 -6.29 -11.89 2.08
C ILE A 43 -5.72 -12.08 3.49
N ASP A 44 -4.40 -11.92 3.63
CA ASP A 44 -3.68 -12.02 4.91
C ASP A 44 -3.48 -10.66 5.59
N ASP A 45 -4.36 -9.70 5.31
CA ASP A 45 -4.40 -8.34 5.91
C ASP A 45 -3.21 -7.42 5.62
N ARG A 46 -2.21 -7.89 4.88
CA ARG A 46 -1.13 -7.04 4.39
C ARG A 46 -1.66 -5.97 3.44
N LEU A 47 -1.05 -4.79 3.47
CA LEU A 47 -1.39 -3.67 2.62
C LEU A 47 -0.23 -3.33 1.69
N LEU A 48 -0.50 -3.26 0.39
CA LEU A 48 0.42 -2.72 -0.61
C LEU A 48 0.01 -1.30 -0.98
N VAL A 49 0.89 -0.35 -0.70
CA VAL A 49 0.73 1.05 -1.08
C VAL A 49 1.65 1.36 -2.26
N VAL A 50 1.08 1.64 -3.42
CA VAL A 50 1.81 1.95 -4.65
C VAL A 50 1.83 3.46 -4.85
N ASN A 51 3.02 4.06 -4.84
CA ASN A 51 3.17 5.47 -5.17
C ASN A 51 2.97 5.66 -6.69
N LYS A 52 1.99 6.46 -7.09
CA LYS A 52 1.63 6.68 -8.51
C LYS A 52 2.70 7.44 -9.29
N GLN A 53 3.53 8.24 -8.63
CA GLN A 53 4.57 9.04 -9.28
C GLN A 53 5.81 8.20 -9.57
N THR A 54 6.23 7.38 -8.61
CA THR A 54 7.48 6.62 -8.71
C THR A 54 7.28 5.18 -9.18
N GLY A 55 6.05 4.65 -9.07
CA GLY A 55 5.69 3.28 -9.41
C GLY A 55 6.15 2.23 -8.40
N TYR A 56 6.84 2.62 -7.32
CA TYR A 56 7.26 1.70 -6.26
C TYR A 56 6.12 1.40 -5.30
N GLY A 57 6.15 0.18 -4.76
CA GLY A 57 5.22 -0.28 -3.74
C GLY A 57 5.87 -0.38 -2.36
N PHE A 58 5.10 -0.16 -1.31
CA PHE A 58 5.46 -0.42 0.07
C PHE A 58 4.49 -1.43 0.65
N LEU A 59 5.00 -2.56 1.11
CA LEU A 59 4.21 -3.63 1.71
C LEU A 59 4.27 -3.49 3.24
N TYR A 60 3.10 -3.29 3.84
CA TYR A 60 2.88 -3.20 5.26
C TYR A 60 2.30 -4.52 5.77
N LYS A 61 2.70 -4.92 6.99
CA LYS A 61 2.26 -6.19 7.59
C LYS A 61 0.77 -6.22 7.93
N ASP A 62 0.21 -5.08 8.30
CA ASP A 62 -1.18 -4.92 8.73
C ASP A 62 -1.61 -3.45 8.62
N GLU A 63 -2.90 -3.21 8.84
CA GLU A 63 -3.54 -1.89 8.85
C GLU A 63 -2.98 -0.96 9.93
N ASP A 64 -2.77 -1.45 11.15
CA ASP A 64 -2.24 -0.65 12.25
C ASP A 64 -0.85 -0.08 11.93
N THR A 65 0.02 -0.88 11.31
CA THR A 65 1.35 -0.43 10.89
C THR A 65 1.27 0.65 9.83
N PHE A 66 0.32 0.53 8.90
CA PHE A 66 0.06 1.54 7.86
C PHE A 66 -0.47 2.84 8.45
N LEU A 67 -1.50 2.79 9.30
CA LEU A 67 -2.13 3.97 9.88
C LEU A 67 -1.18 4.74 10.82
N ASN A 68 -0.40 4.05 11.63
CA ASN A 68 0.61 4.69 12.49
C ASN A 68 1.62 5.51 11.69
N LEU A 69 1.95 5.11 10.45
CA LEU A 69 2.90 5.84 9.60
C LEU A 69 2.27 7.04 8.87
N ILE A 70 0.95 7.06 8.69
CA ILE A 70 0.25 8.22 8.10
C ILE A 70 -0.01 9.29 9.15
N VAL A 71 -0.30 8.90 10.39
CA VAL A 71 -0.68 9.85 11.46
C VAL A 71 0.52 10.57 12.08
N LEU A 72 1.71 9.98 11.99
CA LEU A 72 2.95 10.52 12.59
C LEU A 72 3.79 11.41 11.65
N ASP A 73 3.31 11.67 10.43
CA ASP A 73 4.00 12.41 9.36
C ASP A 73 3.11 13.57 8.87
#